data_AF-A0A4T0X054-F1
#
_entry.id   AF-A0A4T0X054-F1
#
_cell.length_a   1.000
_cell.length_b   1.000
_cell.length_c   1.000
_cell.angle_alpha   90.00
_cell.angle_beta   90.00
_cell.angle_gamma   90.00
#
_symmetry.space_group_name_H-M   'P 1'
#
loop_
_entity.id
_entity.type
_entity.pdbx_description
1 polymer ?
#
loop_
_entity_poly.entity_id
_entity_poly.type
_entity_poly.pdbx_seq_one_letter_code
_entity_poly.pdbx_strand_id
1 'polypeptide(L)'
;MTDPEHHKKHKLDDDRAVTINLRKHTAIVSRSTNETRIQIALSLRGGFISLPQSILANTADPAPSNSSQVISIHTGIGFLDHMLHALAKHSGWSLIIECIGDLHIDDHHTAEDVGIALGEAFHEALTGHGPIKGVKRFGYGYAPLDEALSRAVVDLSNRPFAVVDLGLKREKIGDLSCEMIPHVLESFATAARVTMHVDCLRGFNDHHRSESAFKALAIAIKDALTLTGSSDVPSTKGVLM
;
A
#
# COMPACT_ATOMS: atom_id res chain seq x y z
N MET A 1 -59.27 36.45 31.99
CA MET A 1 -58.92 35.08 31.56
C MET A 1 -58.82 35.08 30.04
N THR A 2 -57.62 35.32 29.52
CA THR A 2 -57.28 35.23 28.10
C THR A 2 -55.84 34.77 28.05
N ASP A 3 -55.63 33.50 27.71
CA ASP A 3 -54.32 32.85 27.55
C ASP A 3 -53.95 32.89 26.06
N PRO A 4 -52.70 33.18 25.66
CA PRO A 4 -52.31 33.31 24.26
C PRO A 4 -51.91 31.98 23.60
N GLU A 5 -51.95 32.01 22.27
CA GLU A 5 -51.75 30.91 21.34
C GLU A 5 -50.46 30.09 21.52
N HIS A 6 -50.63 28.76 21.51
CA HIS A 6 -49.53 27.80 21.49
C HIS A 6 -49.14 27.47 20.04
N HIS A 7 -48.16 28.19 19.49
CA HIS A 7 -47.51 27.83 18.22
C HIS A 7 -46.68 26.55 18.37
N LYS A 8 -47.19 25.43 17.82
CA LYS A 8 -46.39 24.22 17.56
C LYS A 8 -45.49 24.46 16.34
N LYS A 9 -44.20 24.72 16.59
CA LYS A 9 -43.15 24.55 15.57
C LYS A 9 -42.87 23.05 15.42
N HIS A 10 -43.26 22.48 14.28
CA HIS A 10 -42.67 21.23 13.80
C HIS A 10 -41.17 21.50 13.55
N LYS A 11 -40.32 20.93 14.42
CA LYS A 11 -38.90 20.78 14.16
C LYS A 11 -38.79 19.74 13.05
N LEU A 12 -38.41 20.16 11.85
CA LEU A 12 -37.92 19.26 10.82
C LEU A 12 -36.70 18.53 11.41
N ASP A 13 -36.73 17.22 11.29
CA ASP A 13 -35.60 16.36 11.64
C ASP A 13 -34.40 16.80 10.81
N ASP A 14 -33.40 17.27 11.53
CA ASP A 14 -32.09 17.67 11.03
C ASP A 14 -31.42 16.40 10.48
N ASP A 15 -31.30 16.32 9.16
CA ASP A 15 -30.49 15.34 8.43
C ASP A 15 -29.09 15.33 9.06
N ARG A 16 -28.86 14.36 9.94
CA ARG A 16 -27.54 14.04 10.46
C ARG A 16 -26.71 13.53 9.28
N ALA A 17 -26.11 14.47 8.55
CA ALA A 17 -24.94 14.21 7.74
C ALA A 17 -23.96 13.46 8.65
N VAL A 18 -23.86 12.15 8.42
CA VAL A 18 -22.80 11.33 9.00
C VAL A 18 -21.52 11.91 8.43
N THR A 19 -20.90 12.81 9.18
CA THR A 19 -19.54 13.28 8.90
C THR A 19 -18.65 12.06 9.05
N ILE A 20 -18.50 11.30 7.97
CA ILE A 20 -17.53 10.23 7.85
C ILE A 20 -16.20 10.94 8.10
N ASN A 21 -15.65 10.72 9.29
CA ASN A 21 -14.35 11.22 9.68
C ASN A 21 -13.34 10.55 8.75
N LEU A 22 -13.08 11.18 7.61
CA LEU A 22 -12.10 10.77 6.63
C LEU A 22 -10.74 10.95 7.30
N ARG A 23 -10.32 9.95 8.09
CA ARG A 23 -8.90 9.75 8.35
C ARG A 23 -8.24 9.85 6.99
N LYS A 24 -7.34 10.82 6.82
CA LYS A 24 -6.52 10.87 5.61
C LYS A 24 -5.76 9.54 5.62
N HIS A 25 -6.09 8.64 4.69
CA HIS A 25 -5.45 7.31 4.61
C HIS A 25 -4.07 7.49 4.00
N THR A 26 -3.26 8.28 4.71
CA THR A 26 -1.99 8.83 4.27
C THR A 26 -0.98 8.69 5.39
N ALA A 27 0.25 8.38 5.06
CA ALA A 27 1.35 8.30 6.01
C ALA A 27 2.63 8.88 5.39
N ILE A 28 3.51 9.37 6.24
CA ILE A 28 4.88 9.74 5.87
C ILE A 28 5.82 9.02 6.83
N VAL A 29 6.66 8.13 6.30
CA VAL A 29 7.63 7.35 7.06
C VAL A 29 9.03 7.76 6.65
N SER A 30 9.89 7.98 7.64
CA SER A 30 11.33 8.18 7.46
C SER A 30 12.08 7.12 8.25
N ARG A 31 12.96 6.38 7.59
CA ARG A 31 13.76 5.30 8.20
C ARG A 31 15.22 5.50 7.83
N SER A 32 16.12 5.47 8.80
CA SER A 32 17.56 5.59 8.56
C SER A 32 18.33 4.59 9.40
N THR A 33 19.18 3.82 8.73
CA THR A 33 20.16 2.91 9.32
C THR A 33 21.56 3.32 8.88
N ASN A 34 22.56 2.49 9.17
CA ASN A 34 23.91 2.68 8.62
C ASN A 34 24.02 2.24 7.14
N GLU A 35 23.04 1.46 6.65
CA GLU A 35 23.03 0.88 5.30
C GLU A 35 22.13 1.71 4.37
N THR A 36 20.98 2.17 4.86
CA THR A 36 19.98 2.87 4.04
C THR A 36 19.43 4.13 4.71
N ARG A 37 18.96 5.06 3.88
CA ARG A 37 18.12 6.19 4.28
C ARG A 37 16.93 6.27 3.35
N ILE A 38 15.73 6.18 3.92
CA ILE A 38 14.47 6.04 3.18
C ILE A 38 13.47 7.09 3.67
N GLN A 39 12.76 7.68 2.71
CA GLN A 39 11.53 8.44 2.96
C GLN A 39 10.41 7.94 2.06
N ILE A 40 9.22 7.77 2.63
CA ILE A 40 8.03 7.35 1.91
C ILE A 40 6.87 8.26 2.27
N ALA A 41 6.17 8.79 1.27
CA ALA A 41 4.84 9.35 1.42
C ALA A 41 3.84 8.45 0.69
N LEU A 42 2.79 8.03 1.37
CA LEU A 42 1.77 7.13 0.83
C LEU A 42 0.39 7.72 1.02
N SER A 43 -0.47 7.57 0.01
CA SER A 43 -1.93 7.73 0.12
C SER A 43 -2.62 6.51 -0.47
N LEU A 44 -3.40 5.79 0.35
CA LEU A 44 -4.16 4.62 -0.09
C LEU A 44 -5.34 4.97 -1.01
N ARG A 45 -5.69 6.25 -1.12
CA ARG A 45 -6.86 6.74 -1.89
C ARG A 45 -6.48 7.68 -3.04
N GLY A 46 -5.22 7.64 -3.47
CA GLY A 46 -4.71 8.53 -4.52
C GLY A 46 -4.64 10.00 -4.07
N GLY A 47 -4.79 10.92 -5.00
CA GLY A 47 -4.73 12.36 -4.75
C GLY A 47 -3.30 12.89 -4.55
N PHE A 48 -3.18 14.18 -4.26
CA PHE A 48 -1.87 14.80 -4.10
C PHE A 48 -1.19 14.40 -2.78
N ILE A 49 0.10 14.11 -2.86
CA ILE A 49 1.00 13.90 -1.73
C ILE A 49 2.36 14.56 -2.04
N SER A 50 3.11 14.88 -1.00
CA SER A 50 4.47 15.42 -1.11
C SER A 50 5.29 14.97 0.10
N LEU A 51 6.62 14.98 -0.04
CA LEU A 51 7.53 14.86 1.09
C LEU A 51 7.76 16.25 1.72
N PRO A 52 8.03 16.35 3.04
CA PRO A 52 8.36 17.64 3.66
C PRO A 52 9.69 18.21 3.17
N GLN A 53 10.66 17.34 2.94
CA GLN A 53 11.99 17.66 2.42
C GLN A 53 12.60 16.41 1.81
N SER A 54 12.89 16.45 0.51
CA SER A 54 13.56 15.36 -0.21
C SER A 54 14.95 15.05 0.39
N ILE A 55 15.30 13.77 0.43
CA ILE A 55 16.64 13.29 0.79
C ILE A 55 17.56 13.14 -0.42
N LEU A 56 17.02 13.20 -1.63
CA LEU A 56 17.78 13.03 -2.86
C LEU A 56 18.33 14.38 -3.35
N ALA A 57 19.56 14.35 -3.86
CA ALA A 57 20.12 15.51 -4.53
C ALA A 57 19.50 15.62 -5.94
N ASN A 58 18.79 16.71 -6.21
CA ASN A 58 18.25 17.09 -7.53
C ASN A 58 17.04 16.29 -8.04
N THR A 59 16.17 15.79 -7.17
CA THR A 59 14.82 15.39 -7.60
C THR A 59 13.91 16.61 -7.57
N ALA A 60 13.24 16.89 -8.69
CA ALA A 60 12.16 17.86 -8.69
C ALA A 60 10.97 17.22 -7.97
N ASP A 61 10.35 17.95 -7.03
CA ASP A 61 9.07 17.54 -6.47
C ASP A 61 8.11 17.23 -7.62
N PRO A 62 7.35 16.12 -7.55
CA PRO A 62 6.36 15.83 -8.57
C PRO A 62 5.39 17.01 -8.65
N ALA A 63 5.39 17.70 -9.80
CA ALA A 63 4.60 18.90 -9.98
C ALA A 63 3.13 18.61 -9.66
N PRO A 64 2.42 19.50 -8.94
CA PRO A 64 0.99 19.34 -8.72
C PRO A 64 0.30 19.25 -10.08
N SER A 65 -0.16 18.05 -10.42
CA SER A 65 -0.89 17.78 -11.64
C SER A 65 -2.32 17.42 -11.27
N ASN A 66 -3.27 17.69 -12.17
CA ASN A 66 -4.67 17.25 -12.05
C ASN A 66 -4.82 15.71 -12.16
N SER A 67 -3.77 14.95 -11.88
CA SER A 67 -3.76 13.50 -11.94
C SER A 67 -4.43 12.91 -10.70
N SER A 68 -5.12 11.79 -10.89
CA SER A 68 -5.76 11.06 -9.78
C SER A 68 -4.75 10.40 -8.83
N GLN A 69 -3.48 10.31 -9.23
CA GLN A 69 -2.39 9.65 -8.50
C GLN A 69 -1.06 10.39 -8.75
N VAL A 70 -0.26 10.54 -7.69
CA VAL A 70 1.14 10.96 -7.78
C VAL A 70 2.01 9.75 -7.48
N ILE A 71 2.82 9.29 -8.43
CA ILE A 71 3.69 8.13 -8.26
C ILE A 71 5.12 8.51 -8.67
N SER A 72 6.05 8.54 -7.72
CA SER A 72 7.47 8.86 -7.92
C SER A 72 8.32 7.93 -7.08
N ILE A 73 9.10 7.05 -7.70
CA ILE A 73 9.78 5.96 -7.00
C ILE A 73 11.25 5.99 -7.40
N HIS A 74 12.11 6.15 -6.41
CA HIS A 74 13.55 6.26 -6.57
C HIS A 74 14.21 5.39 -5.50
N THR A 75 14.30 4.09 -5.74
CA THR A 75 15.00 3.15 -4.85
C THR A 75 16.49 3.03 -5.15
N GLY A 76 16.89 3.42 -6.37
CA GLY A 76 18.21 3.13 -6.92
C GLY A 76 18.30 1.79 -7.65
N ILE A 77 17.24 0.97 -7.61
CA ILE A 77 17.13 -0.31 -8.32
C ILE A 77 15.97 -0.23 -9.33
N GLY A 78 16.29 -0.06 -10.61
CA GLY A 78 15.28 0.28 -11.63
C GLY A 78 14.15 -0.75 -11.79
N PHE A 79 14.43 -2.04 -11.60
CA PHE A 79 13.38 -3.06 -11.67
C PHE A 79 12.46 -3.05 -10.43
N LEU A 80 12.99 -2.73 -9.24
CA LEU A 80 12.18 -2.54 -8.04
C LEU A 80 11.28 -1.30 -8.18
N ASP A 81 11.82 -0.20 -8.73
CA ASP A 81 11.04 1.01 -9.05
C ASP A 81 9.83 0.67 -9.94
N HIS A 82 10.06 -0.14 -10.98
CA HIS A 82 9.01 -0.61 -11.87
C HIS A 82 7.94 -1.47 -11.16
N MET A 83 8.35 -2.42 -10.32
CA MET A 83 7.42 -3.27 -9.55
C MET A 83 6.55 -2.45 -8.59
N LEU A 84 7.15 -1.53 -7.84
CA LEU A 84 6.44 -0.68 -6.90
C LEU A 84 5.56 0.35 -7.62
N HIS A 85 5.96 0.80 -8.82
CA HIS A 85 5.12 1.65 -9.66
C HIS A 85 3.87 0.88 -10.10
N ALA A 86 4.02 -0.36 -10.58
CA ALA A 86 2.89 -1.21 -10.95
C ALA A 86 1.95 -1.45 -9.75
N LEU A 87 2.49 -1.72 -8.56
CA LEU A 87 1.72 -1.87 -7.33
C LEU A 87 0.89 -0.62 -7.02
N ALA A 88 1.52 0.55 -6.98
CA ALA A 88 0.84 1.81 -6.68
C ALA A 88 -0.22 2.14 -7.74
N LYS A 89 0.14 1.97 -9.03
CA LYS A 89 -0.73 2.27 -10.16
C LYS A 89 -2.02 1.47 -10.10
N HIS A 90 -1.92 0.16 -9.94
CA HIS A 90 -3.07 -0.74 -9.97
C HIS A 90 -3.87 -0.76 -8.65
N SER A 91 -3.24 -0.39 -7.52
CA SER A 91 -3.93 -0.24 -6.23
C SER A 91 -4.75 1.05 -6.15
N GLY A 92 -4.45 2.05 -6.99
CA GLY A 92 -5.04 3.39 -6.91
C GLY A 92 -4.34 4.30 -5.90
N TRP A 93 -3.09 4.01 -5.55
CA TRP A 93 -2.34 4.79 -4.57
C TRP A 93 -1.67 6.01 -5.21
N SER A 94 -1.40 7.00 -4.38
CA SER A 94 -0.28 7.91 -4.62
C SER A 94 0.88 7.46 -3.73
N LEU A 95 2.08 7.39 -4.28
CA LEU A 95 3.25 6.86 -3.62
C LEU A 95 4.51 7.63 -4.04
N ILE A 96 5.20 8.22 -3.07
CA ILE A 96 6.55 8.75 -3.24
C ILE A 96 7.49 7.87 -2.42
N ILE A 97 8.55 7.35 -3.03
CA ILE A 97 9.63 6.63 -2.36
C ILE A 97 10.96 7.27 -2.76
N GLU A 98 11.76 7.61 -1.76
CA GLU A 98 13.15 8.00 -1.93
C GLU A 98 14.02 7.10 -1.07
N CYS A 99 15.08 6.55 -1.67
CA CYS A 99 16.06 5.72 -0.97
C CYS A 99 17.48 6.11 -1.38
N ILE A 100 18.36 6.21 -0.39
CA ILE A 100 19.82 6.19 -0.56
C ILE A 100 20.30 4.93 0.15
N GLY A 101 20.74 3.94 -0.62
CA GLY A 101 21.23 2.67 -0.10
C GLY A 101 22.67 2.37 -0.52
N ASP A 102 23.24 1.33 0.07
CA ASP A 102 24.61 0.86 -0.09
C ASP A 102 24.78 -0.09 -1.29
N LEU A 103 24.24 0.27 -2.46
CA LEU A 103 24.25 -0.54 -3.69
C LEU A 103 25.62 -0.98 -4.23
N HIS A 104 26.71 -0.51 -3.63
CA HIS A 104 28.07 -0.97 -3.91
C HIS A 104 28.42 -2.30 -3.21
N ILE A 105 27.62 -2.72 -2.23
CA ILE A 105 27.68 -4.04 -1.60
C ILE A 105 26.85 -5.02 -2.43
N ASP A 106 25.52 -4.86 -2.42
CA ASP A 106 24.54 -5.56 -3.26
C ASP A 106 23.19 -4.81 -3.21
N ASP A 107 22.12 -5.43 -3.72
CA ASP A 107 20.76 -4.88 -3.69
C ASP A 107 19.95 -5.24 -2.45
N HIS A 108 20.49 -6.05 -1.53
CA HIS A 108 19.73 -6.69 -0.46
C HIS A 108 19.17 -5.68 0.53
N HIS A 109 20.05 -4.91 1.22
CA HIS A 109 19.63 -3.98 2.25
C HIS A 109 18.68 -2.93 1.69
N THR A 110 18.97 -2.43 0.48
CA THR A 110 18.13 -1.44 -0.21
C THR A 110 16.73 -1.99 -0.49
N ALA A 111 16.62 -3.18 -1.08
CA ALA A 111 15.33 -3.75 -1.41
C ALA A 111 14.53 -4.15 -0.16
N GLU A 112 15.17 -4.79 0.82
CA GLU A 112 14.53 -5.17 2.09
C GLU A 112 13.99 -3.94 2.83
N ASP A 113 14.83 -2.94 3.06
CA ASP A 113 14.47 -1.77 3.86
C ASP A 113 13.38 -0.92 3.19
N VAL A 114 13.35 -0.88 1.84
CA VAL A 114 12.24 -0.29 1.09
C VAL A 114 10.94 -1.07 1.33
N GLY A 115 11.01 -2.40 1.33
CA GLY A 115 9.88 -3.27 1.69
C GLY A 115 9.34 -3.00 3.10
N ILE A 116 10.25 -2.92 4.09
CA ILE A 116 9.92 -2.60 5.49
C ILE A 116 9.26 -1.23 5.59
N ALA A 117 9.91 -0.18 5.10
CA ALA A 117 9.40 1.19 5.21
C ALA A 117 8.05 1.35 4.49
N LEU A 118 7.85 0.68 3.34
CA LEU A 118 6.59 0.71 2.63
C LEU A 118 5.48 0.00 3.43
N GLY A 119 5.80 -1.11 4.08
CA GLY A 119 4.87 -1.80 4.97
C GLY A 119 4.47 -0.95 6.18
N GLU A 120 5.44 -0.26 6.80
CA GLU A 120 5.18 0.70 7.90
C GLU A 120 4.24 1.82 7.45
N ALA A 121 4.53 2.45 6.29
CA ALA A 121 3.70 3.51 5.72
C ALA A 121 2.29 3.00 5.39
N PHE A 122 2.16 1.77 4.87
CA PHE A 122 0.87 1.15 4.61
C PHE A 122 0.09 0.93 5.91
N HIS A 123 0.73 0.39 6.95
CA HIS A 123 0.09 0.15 8.25
C HIS A 123 -0.39 1.45 8.90
N GLU A 124 0.44 2.50 8.90
CA GLU A 124 0.08 3.81 9.43
C GLU A 124 -1.07 4.44 8.64
N ALA A 125 -1.01 4.41 7.30
CA ALA A 125 -2.04 4.96 6.44
C ALA A 125 -3.38 4.20 6.56
N LEU A 126 -3.33 2.88 6.78
CA LEU A 126 -4.50 2.03 6.98
C LEU A 126 -5.16 2.28 8.34
N THR A 127 -4.36 2.29 9.40
CA THR A 127 -4.88 2.35 10.77
C THR A 127 -5.16 3.78 11.21
N GLY A 128 -4.40 4.77 10.77
CA GLY A 128 -4.45 6.15 11.29
C GLY A 128 -4.42 6.18 12.82
N HIS A 129 -3.59 5.31 13.42
CA HIS A 129 -3.49 5.06 14.87
C HIS A 129 -4.78 4.59 15.55
N GLY A 130 -5.62 3.82 14.86
CA GLY A 130 -6.73 3.13 15.50
C GLY A 130 -7.15 1.86 14.76
N PRO A 131 -8.24 1.23 15.22
CA PRO A 131 -8.62 -0.08 14.72
C PRO A 131 -9.02 -0.04 13.25
N ILE A 132 -8.70 -1.12 12.54
CA ILE A 132 -9.15 -1.35 11.16
C ILE A 132 -10.66 -1.59 11.19
N LYS A 133 -11.43 -0.72 10.53
CA LYS A 133 -12.89 -0.79 10.50
C LYS A 133 -13.47 -0.31 9.16
N GLY A 134 -14.66 -0.80 8.85
CA GLY A 134 -15.43 -0.36 7.67
C GLY A 134 -14.84 -0.74 6.31
N VAL A 135 -13.90 -1.69 6.28
CA VAL A 135 -13.29 -2.26 5.07
C VAL A 135 -13.63 -3.74 4.94
N LYS A 136 -13.50 -4.31 3.73
CA LYS A 136 -13.75 -5.74 3.48
C LYS A 136 -12.81 -6.66 4.26
N ARG A 137 -11.62 -6.17 4.64
CA ARG A 137 -10.53 -6.89 5.32
C ARG A 137 -9.86 -7.96 4.45
N PHE A 138 -10.63 -8.79 3.78
CA PHE A 138 -10.13 -9.79 2.84
C PHE A 138 -10.21 -9.25 1.43
N GLY A 139 -9.15 -9.49 0.66
CA GLY A 139 -9.14 -9.21 -0.77
C GLY A 139 -8.31 -10.24 -1.52
N TYR A 140 -8.67 -10.45 -2.78
CA TYR A 140 -7.95 -11.36 -3.66
C TYR A 140 -7.89 -10.76 -5.06
N GLY A 141 -6.84 -11.12 -5.78
CA GLY A 141 -6.57 -10.60 -7.11
C GLY A 141 -5.91 -11.65 -7.98
N TYR A 142 -6.27 -11.66 -9.25
CA TYR A 142 -5.57 -12.37 -10.30
C TYR A 142 -5.11 -11.35 -11.33
N ALA A 143 -3.88 -11.46 -11.80
CA ALA A 143 -3.39 -10.65 -12.90
C ALA A 143 -2.54 -11.51 -13.84
N PRO A 144 -2.83 -11.50 -15.15
CA PRO A 144 -1.93 -12.03 -16.13
C PRO A 144 -0.87 -10.98 -16.51
N LEU A 145 0.24 -11.46 -17.07
CA LEU A 145 1.08 -10.68 -17.96
C LEU A 145 1.59 -11.63 -19.04
N ASP A 146 1.06 -11.46 -20.25
CA ASP A 146 1.23 -12.39 -21.36
C ASP A 146 0.98 -13.85 -20.93
N GLU A 147 2.00 -14.70 -20.92
CA GLU A 147 1.89 -16.10 -20.54
C GLU A 147 1.83 -16.34 -19.02
N ALA A 148 2.28 -15.36 -18.23
CA ALA A 148 2.33 -15.47 -16.79
C ALA A 148 0.98 -15.18 -16.17
N LEU A 149 0.66 -15.89 -15.07
CA LEU A 149 -0.55 -15.64 -14.29
C LEU A 149 -0.22 -15.77 -12.82
N SER A 150 -0.53 -14.72 -12.06
CA SER A 150 -0.33 -14.71 -10.62
C SER A 150 -1.63 -14.45 -9.87
N ARG A 151 -1.68 -14.95 -8.64
CA ARG A 151 -2.75 -14.74 -7.66
C ARG A 151 -2.14 -14.08 -6.43
N ALA A 152 -2.87 -13.15 -5.82
CA ALA A 152 -2.58 -12.67 -4.48
C ALA A 152 -3.83 -12.70 -3.59
N VAL A 153 -3.65 -12.93 -2.30
CA VAL A 153 -4.68 -12.90 -1.26
C VAL A 153 -4.14 -12.13 -0.07
N VAL A 154 -4.94 -11.20 0.47
CA VAL A 154 -4.58 -10.36 1.61
C VAL A 154 -5.67 -10.43 2.69
N ASP A 155 -5.26 -10.61 3.95
CA ASP A 155 -6.07 -10.39 5.15
C ASP A 155 -5.45 -9.24 5.95
N LEU A 156 -6.19 -8.13 6.10
CA LEU A 156 -5.84 -6.99 6.96
C LEU A 156 -6.00 -7.38 8.44
N SER A 157 -5.04 -8.16 8.93
CA SER A 157 -5.24 -9.10 10.03
C SER A 157 -4.58 -8.70 11.36
N ASN A 158 -3.63 -7.75 11.31
CA ASN A 158 -2.64 -7.50 12.35
C ASN A 158 -1.87 -8.76 12.80
N ARG A 159 -1.66 -9.68 11.85
CA ARG A 159 -0.86 -10.90 12.03
C ARG A 159 0.13 -10.99 10.87
N PRO A 160 1.39 -10.56 11.06
CA PRO A 160 2.38 -10.58 10.01
C PRO A 160 2.64 -12.02 9.59
N PHE A 161 2.37 -12.32 8.32
CA PHE A 161 2.61 -13.62 7.74
C PHE A 161 2.66 -13.51 6.22
N ALA A 162 3.60 -14.18 5.57
CA ALA A 162 3.75 -14.17 4.13
C ALA A 162 4.01 -15.58 3.60
N VAL A 163 3.40 -15.91 2.47
CA VAL A 163 3.77 -17.06 1.63
C VAL A 163 3.91 -16.53 0.22
N VAL A 164 5.13 -16.58 -0.32
CA VAL A 164 5.43 -16.04 -1.64
C VAL A 164 6.10 -17.12 -2.49
N ASP A 165 5.38 -17.60 -3.50
CA ASP A 165 5.89 -18.61 -4.45
C ASP A 165 5.77 -18.10 -5.88
N LEU A 166 6.86 -17.53 -6.41
CA LEU A 166 6.90 -16.94 -7.75
C LEU A 166 7.51 -17.88 -8.80
N GLY A 167 8.17 -18.95 -8.37
CA GLY A 167 8.84 -19.91 -9.23
C GLY A 167 9.88 -19.30 -10.19
N LEU A 168 10.53 -18.19 -9.80
CA LEU A 168 11.53 -17.49 -10.63
C LEU A 168 12.74 -18.40 -10.91
N LYS A 169 13.34 -18.27 -12.09
CA LYS A 169 14.43 -19.15 -12.57
C LYS A 169 15.74 -18.41 -12.84
N ARG A 170 15.66 -17.13 -13.19
CA ARG A 170 16.80 -16.25 -13.38
C ARG A 170 17.42 -15.88 -12.04
N GLU A 171 18.69 -15.51 -12.10
CA GLU A 171 19.42 -14.96 -10.96
C GLU A 171 19.04 -13.49 -10.71
N LYS A 172 18.92 -12.69 -11.77
CA LYS A 172 18.55 -11.27 -11.71
C LYS A 172 17.58 -10.84 -12.82
N ILE A 173 16.79 -9.81 -12.55
CA ILE A 173 16.00 -9.06 -13.55
C ILE A 173 16.42 -7.59 -13.48
N GLY A 174 17.18 -7.14 -14.49
CA GLY A 174 17.90 -5.87 -14.38
C GLY A 174 18.86 -5.92 -13.19
N ASP A 175 18.79 -4.90 -12.34
CA ASP A 175 19.66 -4.77 -11.17
C ASP A 175 19.13 -5.46 -9.90
N LEU A 176 17.88 -5.95 -9.91
CA LEU A 176 17.26 -6.64 -8.78
C LEU A 176 17.57 -8.14 -8.84
N SER A 177 18.13 -8.68 -7.77
CA SER A 177 18.33 -10.11 -7.57
C SER A 177 16.98 -10.80 -7.36
N CYS A 178 16.74 -11.90 -8.05
CA CYS A 178 15.41 -12.53 -8.10
C CYS A 178 14.97 -13.04 -6.73
N GLU A 179 15.90 -13.40 -5.85
CA GLU A 179 15.62 -13.76 -4.46
C GLU A 179 15.09 -12.60 -3.63
N MET A 180 15.41 -11.35 -4.00
CA MET A 180 14.89 -10.17 -3.30
C MET A 180 13.44 -9.87 -3.63
N ILE A 181 12.90 -10.39 -4.73
CA ILE A 181 11.50 -10.18 -5.12
C ILE A 181 10.53 -10.76 -4.09
N PRO A 182 10.62 -12.05 -3.69
CA PRO A 182 9.85 -12.56 -2.56
C PRO A 182 10.22 -11.89 -1.24
N HIS A 183 11.50 -11.61 -0.99
CA HIS A 183 11.94 -10.97 0.27
C HIS A 183 11.31 -9.58 0.49
N VAL A 184 11.22 -8.75 -0.56
CA VAL A 184 10.51 -7.44 -0.51
C VAL A 184 9.05 -7.61 -0.11
N LEU A 185 8.37 -8.63 -0.66
CA LEU A 185 6.97 -8.92 -0.35
C LEU A 185 6.80 -9.45 1.09
N GLU A 186 7.71 -10.29 1.57
CA GLU A 186 7.73 -10.80 2.94
C GLU A 186 7.97 -9.67 3.95
N SER A 187 8.95 -8.81 3.70
CA SER A 187 9.26 -7.63 4.51
C SER A 187 8.09 -6.65 4.52
N PHE A 188 7.47 -6.38 3.36
CA PHE A 188 6.26 -5.57 3.26
C PHE A 188 5.13 -6.13 4.13
N ALA A 189 4.77 -7.41 3.97
CA ALA A 189 3.65 -8.00 4.71
C ALA A 189 3.90 -8.02 6.23
N THR A 190 5.15 -8.25 6.62
CA THR A 190 5.57 -8.24 8.03
C THR A 190 5.40 -6.86 8.64
N ALA A 191 5.96 -5.82 8.00
CA ALA A 191 5.88 -4.45 8.48
C ALA A 191 4.46 -3.85 8.38
N ALA A 192 3.71 -4.21 7.33
CA ALA A 192 2.29 -3.87 7.16
C ALA A 192 1.35 -4.55 8.18
N ARG A 193 1.86 -5.59 8.84
CA ARG A 193 1.13 -6.46 9.78
C ARG A 193 -0.08 -7.13 9.12
N VAL A 194 0.09 -7.59 7.90
CA VAL A 194 -0.95 -8.31 7.15
C VAL A 194 -0.57 -9.76 6.96
N THR A 195 -1.58 -10.59 6.72
CA THR A 195 -1.35 -11.94 6.20
C THR A 195 -1.48 -11.88 4.68
N MET A 196 -0.45 -12.34 3.97
CA MET A 196 -0.34 -12.23 2.52
C MET A 196 0.07 -13.55 1.88
N HIS A 197 -0.61 -13.93 0.81
CA HIS A 197 -0.21 -15.05 -0.04
C HIS A 197 -0.07 -14.55 -1.48
N VAL A 198 1.04 -14.84 -2.14
CA VAL A 198 1.28 -14.48 -3.54
C VAL A 198 1.86 -15.69 -4.27
N ASP A 199 1.17 -16.16 -5.30
CA ASP A 199 1.53 -17.33 -6.07
C ASP A 199 1.60 -16.99 -7.56
N CYS A 200 2.69 -17.32 -8.23
CA CYS A 200 2.76 -17.32 -9.69
C CYS A 200 2.39 -18.71 -10.22
N LEU A 201 1.15 -18.85 -10.70
CA LEU A 201 0.54 -20.12 -11.09
C LEU A 201 1.16 -20.71 -12.36
N ARG A 202 1.68 -19.86 -13.26
CA ARG A 202 2.37 -20.24 -14.49
C ARG A 202 3.12 -19.04 -15.06
N GLY A 203 4.06 -19.31 -15.96
CA GLY A 203 4.83 -18.33 -16.70
C GLY A 203 6.11 -18.95 -17.27
N PHE A 204 6.81 -18.30 -18.18
CA PHE A 204 8.19 -18.71 -18.52
C PHE A 204 9.17 -17.55 -18.52
N ASN A 205 8.68 -16.31 -18.52
CA ASN A 205 9.50 -15.12 -18.38
C ASN A 205 9.40 -14.56 -16.94
N ASP A 206 10.52 -14.48 -16.23
CA ASP A 206 10.52 -14.03 -14.83
C ASP A 206 10.17 -12.56 -14.64
N HIS A 207 10.36 -11.70 -15.65
CA HIS A 207 9.80 -10.35 -15.62
C HIS A 207 8.27 -10.43 -15.55
N HIS A 208 7.67 -11.24 -16.42
CA HIS A 208 6.22 -11.40 -16.49
C HIS A 208 5.66 -12.05 -15.21
N ARG A 209 6.35 -13.06 -14.69
CA ARG A 209 6.01 -13.71 -13.40
C ARG A 209 6.03 -12.69 -12.25
N SER A 210 7.09 -11.89 -12.15
CA SER A 210 7.24 -10.89 -11.09
C SER A 210 6.20 -9.77 -11.22
N GLU A 211 6.07 -9.16 -12.39
CA GLU A 211 5.15 -8.03 -12.59
C GLU A 211 3.68 -8.45 -12.45
N SER A 212 3.31 -9.64 -12.94
CA SER A 212 1.96 -10.17 -12.72
C SER A 212 1.66 -10.38 -11.23
N ALA A 213 2.64 -10.79 -10.42
CA ALA A 213 2.48 -10.93 -8.97
C ALA A 213 2.23 -9.58 -8.27
N PHE A 214 3.01 -8.54 -8.59
CA PHE A 214 2.77 -7.19 -8.05
C PHE A 214 1.42 -6.61 -8.48
N LYS A 215 0.99 -6.86 -9.73
CA LYS A 215 -0.34 -6.47 -10.21
C LYS A 215 -1.47 -7.23 -9.49
N ALA A 216 -1.30 -8.54 -9.27
CA ALA A 216 -2.27 -9.33 -8.54
C ALA A 216 -2.41 -8.85 -7.09
N LEU A 217 -1.28 -8.54 -6.43
CA LEU A 217 -1.25 -7.97 -5.09
C LEU A 217 -1.95 -6.61 -5.03
N ALA A 218 -1.71 -5.75 -6.02
CA ALA A 218 -2.37 -4.45 -6.11
C ALA A 218 -3.90 -4.57 -6.14
N ILE A 219 -4.42 -5.52 -6.93
CA ILE A 219 -5.86 -5.81 -7.01
C ILE A 219 -6.37 -6.34 -5.66
N ALA A 220 -5.65 -7.28 -5.04
CA ALA A 220 -6.03 -7.88 -3.77
C ALA A 220 -6.10 -6.83 -2.64
N ILE A 221 -5.09 -5.94 -2.53
CA ILE A 221 -5.08 -4.89 -1.51
C ILE A 221 -6.21 -3.89 -1.76
N LYS A 222 -6.42 -3.46 -3.01
CA LYS A 222 -7.52 -2.55 -3.36
C LYS A 222 -8.88 -3.14 -2.99
N ASP A 223 -9.09 -4.43 -3.24
CA ASP A 223 -10.32 -5.12 -2.84
C ASP A 223 -10.46 -5.17 -1.31
N ALA A 224 -9.41 -5.55 -0.58
CA ALA A 224 -9.40 -5.63 0.89
C ALA A 224 -9.74 -4.29 1.57
N LEU A 225 -9.31 -3.17 0.96
CA LEU A 225 -9.57 -1.81 1.41
C LEU A 225 -10.94 -1.25 0.99
N THR A 226 -11.73 -2.00 0.23
CA THR A 226 -13.05 -1.54 -0.23
C THR A 226 -13.95 -1.27 0.97
N LEU A 227 -14.57 -0.09 0.98
CA LEU A 227 -15.49 0.31 2.04
C LEU A 227 -16.75 -0.54 2.01
N THR A 228 -17.16 -1.04 3.16
CA THR A 228 -18.39 -1.84 3.31
C THR A 228 -19.62 -0.97 3.59
N GLY A 229 -19.42 0.33 3.87
CA GLY A 229 -20.46 1.23 4.37
C GLY A 229 -20.75 1.05 5.86
N SER A 230 -20.14 0.06 6.51
CA SER A 230 -20.23 -0.16 7.96
C SER A 230 -19.14 0.59 8.71
N SER A 231 -19.36 0.87 9.99
CA SER A 231 -18.32 1.34 10.94
C SER A 231 -17.75 0.21 11.80
N ASP A 232 -18.14 -1.04 11.53
CA ASP A 232 -17.78 -2.23 12.29
C ASP A 232 -16.33 -2.68 12.05
N VAL A 233 -15.77 -3.36 13.05
CA VAL A 233 -14.50 -4.06 12.96
C VAL A 233 -14.78 -5.45 12.38
N PRO A 234 -14.25 -5.82 11.20
CA PRO A 234 -14.54 -7.09 10.54
C PRO A 234 -13.81 -8.27 11.21
N SER A 235 -14.06 -8.51 12.50
CA SER A 235 -13.40 -9.54 13.31
C SER A 235 -14.34 -10.03 14.41
N THR A 236 -14.47 -11.36 14.53
CA THR A 236 -15.24 -11.99 15.62
C THR A 236 -14.65 -11.72 17.00
N LYS A 237 -13.38 -11.33 17.09
CA LYS A 237 -12.73 -10.91 18.34
C LYS A 237 -13.07 -9.47 18.75
N GLY A 238 -13.75 -8.72 17.89
CA GLY A 238 -14.11 -7.31 18.13
C GLY A 238 -12.94 -6.33 18.02
N VAL A 239 -11.73 -6.79 17.65
CA VAL A 239 -10.53 -5.96 17.55
C VAL A 239 -9.64 -6.39 16.37
N LEU A 240 -9.09 -5.38 15.69
CA LEU A 240 -8.01 -5.42 14.70
C LEU A 240 -7.19 -4.14 14.93
N MET A 241 -6.18 -4.20 15.81
CA MET A 241 -5.32 -3.06 16.13
C MET A 241 -4.26 -2.81 15.07
#